data_AF-A0A098MAK8-F1
#
_entry.id   AF-A0A098MAK8-F1
#
_cell.length_a   1.000
_cell.length_b   1.000
_cell.length_c   1.000
_cell.angle_alpha   90.00
_cell.angle_beta   90.00
_cell.angle_gamma   90.00
#
_symmetry.space_group_name_H-M   'P 1'
#
loop_
_entity.id
_entity.type
_entity.pdbx_description
1 polymer ?
#
loop_
_entity_poly.entity_id
_entity_poly.type
_entity_poly.pdbx_seq_one_letter_code
_entity_poly.pdbx_strand_id
1 'polypeptide(L)'
;MLKRSTKLALVFTIMIALILPFVGGTKAEAANGFYVSGSTLKDANGNDFVMRGVNNAHAWYDTQAYNALPTINNNKANTVRIVWTLGGTASRLQQIIDRCKELGLVAMIELHDGTGSDDAVLLNQMAQYFTRSDIKPIMTSNEKYVLVNIANEWGGSSLSDTAWRDAYKTAISTLRNGGIHNTLVVDASGWGQNSSPIKTYGNTLLTHDPDHNTMFSIHMYGSWNDSSRIGTELQAIKNLGLAVMIGEFGYNYNNGNNNLVCTVNAQEVMNQAQSKGIGYLAWSWTGNDTANAWLDLVSGSDWQTFTSWGNLVFNGTNGIKATSVKASIFNTGGTGTTLYDFEGGSALGWTGSNVGGGPWSVTDWATSGSSSLKADVKLGGGQFILNRITAHNFSGKQSLKAKVKHANWGTIGNGLQAKLYIKTGSDYTWYDSGAVQINSSSATTLTLNLSGVANLGDVKEVGIQFISPTNSSGSTSIYVDSVVVQ
;
A
#
# COMPACT_ATOMS: atom_id res chain seq x y z
N MET A 1 16.48 62.36 60.56
CA MET A 1 16.15 60.92 60.47
C MET A 1 15.86 60.57 59.01
N LEU A 2 16.50 59.48 58.57
CA LEU A 2 16.40 58.66 57.34
C LEU A 2 15.55 59.15 56.15
N LYS A 3 16.17 59.43 54.99
CA LYS A 3 16.53 58.54 53.85
C LYS A 3 15.40 58.48 52.79
N ARG A 4 15.58 59.14 51.63
CA ARG A 4 16.16 58.59 50.37
C ARG A 4 15.20 57.57 49.70
N SER A 5 14.58 57.98 48.58
CA SER A 5 14.90 57.54 47.19
C SER A 5 14.28 56.16 46.85
N THR A 6 13.62 55.90 45.72
CA THR A 6 14.15 55.96 44.34
C THR A 6 13.03 55.67 43.32
N LYS A 7 13.04 56.42 42.21
CA LYS A 7 12.86 56.05 40.77
C LYS A 7 11.57 55.33 40.30
N LEU A 8 10.75 55.98 39.46
CA LEU A 8 10.83 56.14 37.97
C LEU A 8 10.23 54.92 37.23
N ALA A 9 9.07 55.08 36.56
CA ALA A 9 8.92 55.23 35.08
C ALA A 9 8.79 53.87 34.36
N LEU A 10 8.05 53.66 33.27
CA LEU A 10 7.17 54.46 32.40
C LEU A 10 6.67 53.47 31.31
N VAL A 11 5.62 53.89 30.60
CA VAL A 11 5.21 53.50 29.23
C VAL A 11 4.32 52.27 29.07
N PHE A 12 3.05 52.61 28.84
CA PHE A 12 2.01 51.86 28.18
C PHE A 12 2.26 51.90 26.65
N THR A 13 2.65 50.79 26.04
CA THR A 13 2.47 50.57 24.59
C THR A 13 2.41 49.07 24.32
N ILE A 14 1.22 48.51 24.07
CA ILE A 14 1.12 47.20 23.39
C ILE A 14 0.06 47.30 22.30
N MET A 15 0.54 47.03 21.09
CA MET A 15 -0.14 46.96 19.81
C MET A 15 -1.37 46.06 19.82
N ILE A 16 -2.45 46.56 19.23
CA ILE A 16 -3.50 45.74 18.63
C ILE A 16 -2.92 45.16 17.34
N ALA A 17 -2.56 43.87 17.36
CA ALA A 17 -2.21 43.10 16.18
C ALA A 17 -3.25 41.98 15.98
N LEU A 18 -3.75 41.91 14.74
CA LEU A 18 -4.82 41.04 14.28
C LEU A 18 -4.60 39.57 14.66
N ILE A 19 -5.59 38.98 15.32
CA ILE A 19 -5.75 37.52 15.43
C ILE A 19 -6.41 37.06 14.13
N LEU A 20 -5.60 36.67 13.14
CA LEU A 20 -6.05 35.75 12.09
C LEU A 20 -5.92 34.32 12.64
N PRO A 21 -6.98 33.50 12.61
CA PRO A 21 -6.83 32.08 12.88
C PRO A 21 -6.06 31.46 11.71
N PHE A 22 -4.79 31.13 11.96
CA PHE A 22 -3.98 30.31 11.07
C PHE A 22 -4.56 28.89 11.14
N VAL A 23 -5.64 28.62 10.39
CA VAL A 23 -6.01 27.26 10.01
C VAL A 23 -5.04 26.85 8.91
N GLY A 24 -3.79 26.64 9.31
CA GLY A 24 -2.83 25.93 8.50
C GLY A 24 -3.24 24.48 8.51
N GLY A 25 -4.00 24.06 7.49
CA GLY A 25 -4.06 22.64 7.15
C GLY A 25 -2.63 22.18 6.94
N THR A 26 -2.13 21.33 7.84
CA THR A 26 -0.87 20.64 7.64
C THR A 26 -1.01 19.85 6.35
N LYS A 27 -0.40 20.33 5.26
CA LYS A 27 -0.05 19.44 4.16
C LYS A 27 0.84 18.38 4.80
N ALA A 28 0.33 17.16 4.94
CA ALA A 28 1.16 16.04 5.34
C ALA A 28 2.28 15.95 4.31
N GLU A 29 3.53 16.20 4.74
CA GLU A 29 4.66 15.82 3.91
C GLU A 29 4.59 14.31 3.73
N ALA A 30 4.70 13.85 2.47
CA ALA A 30 4.72 12.42 2.20
C ALA A 30 5.92 11.82 2.94
N ALA A 31 5.66 10.87 3.83
CA ALA A 31 6.73 10.17 4.52
C ALA A 31 7.54 9.35 3.50
N ASN A 32 8.83 9.14 3.77
CA ASN A 32 9.70 8.34 2.91
C ASN A 32 9.20 6.88 2.78
N GLY A 33 8.49 6.40 3.80
CA GLY A 33 7.92 5.06 3.88
C GLY A 33 6.71 4.96 4.80
N PHE A 34 6.40 3.75 5.26
CA PHE A 34 5.49 3.56 6.38
C PHE A 34 5.98 4.29 7.62
N TYR A 35 5.05 4.75 8.45
CA TYR A 35 5.39 5.35 9.74
C TYR A 35 4.32 5.11 10.81
N VAL A 36 4.73 5.11 12.07
CA VAL A 36 3.82 5.04 13.22
C VAL A 36 3.37 6.44 13.63
N SER A 37 2.07 6.62 13.85
CA SER A 37 1.49 7.85 14.40
C SER A 37 0.53 7.49 15.52
N GLY A 38 0.99 7.64 16.77
CA GLY A 38 0.29 7.13 17.95
C GLY A 38 0.04 5.62 17.82
N SER A 39 -1.21 5.20 18.03
CA SER A 39 -1.59 3.78 17.96
C SER A 39 -1.84 3.23 16.54
N THR A 40 -1.46 3.98 15.50
CA THR A 40 -1.85 3.68 14.11
C THR A 40 -0.63 3.61 13.19
N LEU A 41 -0.59 2.60 12.33
CA LEU A 41 0.35 2.51 11.22
C LEU A 41 -0.19 3.33 10.04
N LYS A 42 0.65 4.20 9.48
CA LYS A 42 0.36 5.03 8.32
C LYS A 42 1.20 4.58 7.13
N ASP A 43 0.59 4.51 5.96
CA ASP A 43 1.34 4.34 4.72
C ASP A 43 2.05 5.64 4.28
N ALA A 44 2.89 5.56 3.25
CA ALA A 44 3.69 6.70 2.79
C ALA A 44 2.87 7.89 2.27
N ASN A 45 1.58 7.70 1.97
CA ASN A 45 0.66 8.77 1.60
C ASN A 45 -0.10 9.34 2.81
N GLY A 46 0.20 8.87 4.03
CA GLY A 46 -0.41 9.32 5.27
C GLY A 46 -1.76 8.68 5.61
N ASN A 47 -2.17 7.64 4.88
CA ASN A 47 -3.43 6.94 5.15
C ASN A 47 -3.22 5.86 6.21
N ASP A 48 -4.25 5.62 7.02
CA ASP A 48 -4.27 4.49 7.96
C ASP A 48 -4.13 3.18 7.19
N PHE A 49 -3.19 2.34 7.60
CA PHE A 49 -3.01 1.01 7.03
C PHE A 49 -3.23 -0.05 8.09
N VAL A 50 -4.28 -0.85 7.90
CA VAL A 50 -4.66 -1.95 8.78
C VAL A 50 -4.40 -3.26 8.06
N MET A 51 -3.44 -4.04 8.56
CA MET A 51 -3.03 -5.30 7.92
C MET A 51 -4.15 -6.36 8.00
N ARG A 52 -4.39 -7.01 6.87
CA ARG A 52 -5.27 -8.16 6.69
C ARG A 52 -4.55 -9.14 5.77
N GLY A 53 -3.91 -10.14 6.35
CA GLY A 53 -2.98 -10.96 5.62
C GLY A 53 -2.66 -12.29 6.26
N VAL A 54 -1.56 -12.88 5.79
CA VAL A 54 -1.12 -14.23 6.17
C VAL A 54 0.40 -14.29 6.30
N ASN A 55 0.87 -15.29 7.05
CA ASN A 55 2.27 -15.70 7.09
C ASN A 55 2.56 -16.67 5.94
N ASN A 56 3.73 -16.55 5.29
CA ASN A 56 4.12 -17.38 4.16
C ASN A 56 5.55 -17.92 4.32
N ALA A 57 5.71 -19.23 4.21
CA ALA A 57 6.88 -20.00 4.64
C ALA A 57 8.05 -19.99 3.64
N HIS A 58 8.55 -18.81 3.25
CA HIS A 58 9.57 -18.67 2.21
C HIS A 58 10.92 -19.32 2.56
N ALA A 59 11.32 -19.32 3.82
CA ALA A 59 12.55 -19.95 4.28
C ALA A 59 12.59 -21.47 4.06
N TRP A 60 11.43 -22.14 4.08
CA TRP A 60 11.34 -23.60 4.00
C TRP A 60 10.79 -24.09 2.65
N TYR A 61 9.99 -23.27 1.98
CA TYR A 61 9.29 -23.62 0.74
C TYR A 61 9.42 -22.52 -0.33
N ASP A 62 10.65 -22.09 -0.62
CA ASP A 62 10.94 -20.91 -1.45
C ASP A 62 10.07 -20.79 -2.72
N THR A 63 10.15 -21.78 -3.63
CA THR A 63 9.42 -21.75 -4.90
C THR A 63 7.90 -21.79 -4.71
N GLN A 64 7.40 -22.66 -3.82
CA GLN A 64 5.96 -22.83 -3.59
C GLN A 64 5.36 -21.58 -2.92
N ALA A 65 6.02 -21.05 -1.89
CA ALA A 65 5.61 -19.83 -1.19
C ALA A 65 5.62 -18.63 -2.15
N TYR A 66 6.64 -18.49 -3.00
CA TYR A 66 6.68 -17.44 -4.02
C TYR A 66 5.53 -17.56 -5.04
N ASN A 67 5.25 -18.78 -5.51
CA ASN A 67 4.16 -19.05 -6.44
C ASN A 67 2.77 -18.88 -5.82
N ALA A 68 2.65 -18.92 -4.49
CA ALA A 68 1.41 -18.68 -3.77
C ALA A 68 1.04 -17.19 -3.64
N LEU A 69 1.99 -16.26 -3.75
CA LEU A 69 1.74 -14.82 -3.60
C LEU A 69 0.59 -14.28 -4.47
N PRO A 70 0.43 -14.67 -5.76
CA PRO A 70 -0.71 -14.25 -6.57
C PRO A 70 -2.04 -14.77 -6.01
N THR A 71 -2.09 -16.01 -5.53
CA THR A 71 -3.28 -16.61 -4.92
C THR A 71 -3.65 -15.90 -3.62
N ILE A 72 -2.66 -15.56 -2.79
CA ILE A 72 -2.81 -14.77 -1.56
C ILE A 72 -3.45 -13.40 -1.89
N ASN A 73 -2.90 -12.68 -2.88
CA ASN A 73 -3.45 -11.40 -3.33
C ASN A 73 -4.83 -11.54 -3.97
N ASN A 74 -5.08 -12.56 -4.79
CA ASN A 74 -6.38 -12.80 -5.43
C ASN A 74 -7.48 -13.05 -4.40
N ASN A 75 -7.11 -13.61 -3.24
CA ASN A 75 -7.97 -13.74 -2.07
C ASN A 75 -7.98 -12.51 -1.15
N LYS A 76 -7.56 -11.36 -1.67
CA LYS A 76 -7.68 -10.02 -1.09
C LYS A 76 -6.76 -9.70 0.09
N ALA A 77 -5.76 -10.52 0.41
CA ALA A 77 -4.76 -10.09 1.40
C ALA A 77 -4.10 -8.77 0.97
N ASN A 78 -3.87 -7.85 1.92
CA ASN A 78 -3.13 -6.60 1.66
C ASN A 78 -1.67 -6.66 2.17
N THR A 79 -1.34 -7.68 2.95
CA THR A 79 -0.02 -7.86 3.58
C THR A 79 0.34 -9.34 3.58
N VAL A 80 1.62 -9.63 3.43
CA VAL A 80 2.19 -10.97 3.64
C VAL A 80 3.41 -10.85 4.56
N ARG A 81 3.45 -11.67 5.63
CA ARG A 81 4.64 -11.83 6.47
C ARG A 81 5.48 -12.97 5.91
N ILE A 82 6.68 -12.61 5.46
CA ILE A 82 7.61 -13.45 4.73
C ILE A 82 8.56 -14.07 5.75
N VAL A 83 8.35 -15.35 6.06
CA VAL A 83 9.28 -16.11 6.91
C VAL A 83 10.63 -16.17 6.20
N TRP A 84 11.65 -15.56 6.79
CA TRP A 84 12.99 -15.45 6.22
C TRP A 84 14.05 -15.88 7.24
N THR A 85 15.30 -16.01 6.80
CA THR A 85 16.42 -16.38 7.68
C THR A 85 17.69 -15.64 7.32
N LEU A 86 18.67 -15.65 8.23
CA LEU A 86 20.01 -15.09 8.02
C LEU A 86 20.73 -15.66 6.79
N GLY A 87 20.38 -16.89 6.39
CA GLY A 87 20.96 -17.60 5.25
C GLY A 87 20.41 -17.20 3.88
N GLY A 88 19.31 -16.42 3.83
CA GLY A 88 18.68 -16.00 2.58
C GLY A 88 19.54 -15.03 1.75
N THR A 89 19.52 -15.19 0.43
CA THR A 89 20.31 -14.34 -0.50
C THR A 89 19.62 -13.01 -0.78
N ALA A 90 20.41 -11.94 -0.95
CA ALA A 90 19.91 -10.60 -1.27
C ALA A 90 19.10 -10.57 -2.58
N SER A 91 19.57 -11.24 -3.63
CA SER A 91 18.88 -11.29 -4.91
C SER A 91 17.50 -11.95 -4.80
N ARG A 92 17.37 -13.00 -3.97
CA ARG A 92 16.08 -13.67 -3.77
C ARG A 92 15.12 -12.83 -2.93
N LEU A 93 15.63 -12.15 -1.90
CA LEU A 93 14.84 -11.20 -1.12
C LEU A 93 14.26 -10.08 -2.00
N GLN A 94 15.09 -9.49 -2.87
CA GLN A 94 14.65 -8.46 -3.83
C GLN A 94 13.54 -8.99 -4.75
N GLN A 95 13.69 -10.20 -5.30
CA GLN A 95 12.66 -10.82 -6.16
C GLN A 95 11.32 -11.00 -5.42
N ILE A 96 11.34 -11.44 -4.16
CA ILE A 96 10.13 -11.60 -3.35
C ILE A 96 9.46 -10.24 -3.09
N ILE A 97 10.24 -9.22 -2.74
CA ILE A 97 9.73 -7.86 -2.49
C ILE A 97 9.13 -7.25 -3.76
N ASP A 98 9.81 -7.37 -4.91
CA ASP A 98 9.28 -6.87 -6.19
C ASP A 98 7.99 -7.59 -6.57
N ARG A 99 7.92 -8.91 -6.35
CA ARG A 99 6.68 -9.66 -6.58
C ARG A 99 5.53 -9.18 -5.70
N CYS A 100 5.81 -8.87 -4.42
CA CYS A 100 4.80 -8.30 -3.53
C CYS A 100 4.32 -6.94 -4.04
N LYS A 101 5.24 -6.07 -4.49
CA LYS A 101 4.92 -4.75 -5.06
C LYS A 101 4.05 -4.85 -6.30
N GLU A 102 4.39 -5.73 -7.25
CA GLU A 102 3.60 -6.00 -8.46
C GLU A 102 2.16 -6.41 -8.12
N LEU A 103 1.98 -7.20 -7.07
CA LEU A 103 0.68 -7.69 -6.63
C LEU A 103 -0.05 -6.67 -5.74
N GLY A 104 0.62 -5.62 -5.26
CA GLY A 104 0.07 -4.68 -4.30
C GLY A 104 -0.10 -5.28 -2.90
N LEU A 105 0.86 -6.10 -2.48
CA LEU A 105 1.01 -6.64 -1.13
C LEU A 105 2.11 -5.87 -0.40
N VAL A 106 1.84 -5.41 0.82
CA VAL A 106 2.91 -4.99 1.73
C VAL A 106 3.67 -6.22 2.18
N ALA A 107 5.00 -6.20 2.08
CA ALA A 107 5.85 -7.28 2.55
C ALA A 107 6.35 -6.97 3.97
N MET A 108 6.14 -7.87 4.91
CA MET A 108 6.78 -7.80 6.22
C MET A 108 7.85 -8.89 6.27
N ILE A 109 9.12 -8.49 6.29
CA ILE A 109 10.23 -9.44 6.37
C ILE A 109 10.51 -9.71 7.84
N GLU A 110 10.45 -10.98 8.23
CA GLU A 110 10.80 -11.46 9.56
C GLU A 110 11.97 -12.45 9.49
N LEU A 111 12.87 -12.40 10.47
CA LEU A 111 13.94 -13.39 10.60
C LEU A 111 13.54 -14.45 11.63
N HIS A 112 13.57 -15.71 11.22
CA HIS A 112 13.04 -16.83 12.01
C HIS A 112 14.11 -17.57 12.82
N ASP A 113 15.39 -17.21 12.68
CA ASP A 113 16.53 -17.92 13.29
C ASP A 113 16.52 -17.86 14.84
N GLY A 114 15.88 -16.84 15.41
CA GLY A 114 15.89 -16.52 16.84
C GLY A 114 14.64 -16.96 17.62
N THR A 115 13.72 -17.69 16.98
CA THR A 115 12.43 -18.10 17.57
C THR A 115 12.63 -18.79 18.92
N GLY A 116 12.08 -18.19 19.99
CA GLY A 116 12.14 -18.71 21.35
C GLY A 116 13.49 -18.58 22.07
N SER A 117 14.51 -18.00 21.43
CA SER A 117 15.83 -17.80 22.03
C SER A 117 15.85 -16.61 23.00
N ASP A 118 16.65 -16.71 24.06
CA ASP A 118 16.94 -15.61 25.00
C ASP A 118 18.30 -14.94 24.71
N ASP A 119 18.98 -15.34 23.62
CA ASP A 119 20.31 -14.84 23.28
C ASP A 119 20.23 -13.44 22.63
N ALA A 120 20.59 -12.41 23.41
CA ALA A 120 20.60 -11.03 22.93
C ALA A 120 21.65 -10.78 21.84
N VAL A 121 22.72 -11.58 21.76
CA VAL A 121 23.70 -11.49 20.67
C VAL A 121 23.05 -11.94 19.37
N LEU A 122 22.30 -13.05 19.39
CA LEU A 122 21.57 -13.54 18.23
C LEU A 122 20.53 -12.52 17.74
N LEU A 123 19.75 -11.90 18.64
CA LEU A 123 18.82 -10.83 18.25
C LEU A 123 19.54 -9.68 17.54
N ASN A 124 20.70 -9.26 18.06
CA ASN A 124 21.45 -8.19 17.42
C ASN A 124 22.09 -8.62 16.09
N GLN A 125 22.47 -9.89 15.91
CA GLN A 125 22.88 -10.43 14.61
C GLN A 125 21.75 -10.39 13.58
N MET A 126 20.52 -10.67 14.01
CA MET A 126 19.31 -10.53 13.17
C MET A 126 19.06 -9.07 12.80
N ALA A 127 19.27 -8.12 13.72
CA ALA A 127 19.26 -6.69 13.38
C ALA A 127 20.39 -6.33 12.38
N GLN A 128 21.60 -6.85 12.56
CA GLN A 128 22.74 -6.62 11.67
C GLN A 128 22.50 -7.15 10.24
N TYR A 129 21.72 -8.22 10.07
CA TYR A 129 21.37 -8.75 8.74
C TYR A 129 20.81 -7.66 7.82
N PHE A 130 19.84 -6.87 8.31
CA PHE A 130 19.21 -5.81 7.52
C PHE A 130 20.20 -4.69 7.17
N THR A 131 21.28 -4.54 7.95
CA THR A 131 22.32 -3.51 7.73
C THR A 131 23.46 -3.98 6.81
N ARG A 132 23.48 -5.25 6.40
CA ARG A 132 24.51 -5.78 5.48
C ARG A 132 24.52 -4.97 4.19
N SER A 133 25.70 -4.81 3.59
CA SER A 133 25.89 -3.98 2.39
C SER A 133 25.06 -4.44 1.18
N ASP A 134 24.71 -5.73 1.11
CA ASP A 134 23.88 -6.31 0.05
C ASP A 134 22.38 -6.29 0.37
N ILE A 135 21.99 -6.21 1.64
CA ILE A 135 20.58 -6.19 2.08
C ILE A 135 20.07 -4.76 2.27
N LYS A 136 20.86 -3.87 2.88
CA LYS A 136 20.47 -2.50 3.18
C LYS A 136 19.87 -1.75 1.96
N PRO A 137 20.48 -1.79 0.75
CA PRO A 137 19.91 -1.08 -0.41
C PRO A 137 18.52 -1.60 -0.81
N ILE A 138 18.24 -2.89 -0.59
CA ILE A 138 16.92 -3.49 -0.84
C ILE A 138 15.92 -2.90 0.16
N MET A 139 16.28 -2.82 1.43
CA MET A 139 15.37 -2.33 2.47
C MET A 139 15.07 -0.84 2.31
N THR A 140 16.10 -0.01 2.11
CA THR A 140 15.96 1.45 2.01
C THR A 140 15.27 1.90 0.72
N SER A 141 15.45 1.17 -0.39
CA SER A 141 14.72 1.47 -1.64
C SER A 141 13.23 1.07 -1.58
N ASN A 142 12.81 0.32 -0.55
CA ASN A 142 11.46 -0.20 -0.42
C ASN A 142 10.78 0.18 0.92
N GLU A 143 11.18 1.28 1.56
CA GLU A 143 10.57 1.81 2.81
C GLU A 143 9.05 2.04 2.70
N LYS A 144 8.57 2.33 1.49
CA LYS A 144 7.13 2.46 1.21
C LYS A 144 6.41 1.12 1.23
N TYR A 145 7.08 0.01 0.94
CA TYR A 145 6.44 -1.28 0.65
C TYR A 145 6.79 -2.37 1.66
N VAL A 146 7.82 -2.15 2.48
CA VAL A 146 8.42 -3.17 3.35
C VAL A 146 8.46 -2.73 4.80
N LEU A 147 7.99 -3.61 5.68
CA LEU A 147 8.14 -3.53 7.13
C LEU A 147 9.23 -4.50 7.58
N VAL A 148 9.97 -4.13 8.62
CA VAL A 148 11.04 -4.95 9.19
C VAL A 148 10.58 -5.51 10.52
N ASN A 149 10.23 -6.79 10.55
CA ASN A 149 10.03 -7.51 11.80
C ASN A 149 11.38 -8.11 12.22
N ILE A 150 11.98 -7.52 13.25
CA ILE A 150 13.42 -7.71 13.54
C ILE A 150 13.77 -9.19 13.74
N ALA A 151 12.94 -9.89 14.49
CA ALA A 151 13.08 -11.31 14.81
C ALA A 151 11.72 -11.88 15.18
N ASN A 152 11.37 -13.03 14.61
CA ASN A 152 10.22 -13.81 15.03
C ASN A 152 10.42 -14.27 16.48
N GLU A 153 9.46 -13.93 17.34
CA GLU A 153 9.28 -14.57 18.65
C GLU A 153 10.56 -14.66 19.53
N TRP A 154 11.48 -13.70 19.39
CA TRP A 154 12.66 -13.68 20.23
C TRP A 154 12.27 -13.39 21.69
N GLY A 155 12.79 -14.20 22.60
CA GLY A 155 12.45 -14.24 24.01
C GLY A 155 11.48 -15.37 24.35
N GLY A 156 11.98 -16.35 25.09
CA GLY A 156 11.21 -17.44 25.67
C GLY A 156 10.36 -17.01 26.86
N SER A 157 9.60 -17.95 27.42
CA SER A 157 8.63 -17.68 28.51
C SER A 157 9.27 -17.22 29.83
N SER A 158 10.57 -17.45 30.01
CA SER A 158 11.34 -17.06 31.19
C SER A 158 12.09 -15.74 31.02
N LEU A 159 12.09 -15.14 29.83
CA LEU A 159 12.79 -13.88 29.59
C LEU A 159 12.13 -12.75 30.38
N SER A 160 12.91 -12.03 31.18
CA SER A 160 12.39 -10.87 31.91
C SER A 160 12.04 -9.72 30.94
N ASP A 161 10.98 -8.96 31.25
CA ASP A 161 10.58 -7.79 30.47
C ASP A 161 11.74 -6.76 30.32
N THR A 162 12.60 -6.64 31.34
CA THR A 162 13.80 -5.78 31.29
C THR A 162 14.86 -6.28 30.31
N ALA A 163 15.11 -7.59 30.27
CA ALA A 163 16.05 -8.18 29.33
C ALA A 163 15.53 -8.06 27.88
N TRP A 164 14.23 -8.26 27.68
CA TRP A 164 13.57 -8.02 26.40
C TRP A 164 13.79 -6.59 25.91
N ARG A 165 13.51 -5.60 26.79
CA ARG A 165 13.72 -4.18 26.48
C ARG A 165 15.17 -3.90 26.08
N ASP A 166 16.13 -4.35 26.88
CA ASP A 166 17.53 -3.98 26.69
C ASP A 166 18.12 -4.58 25.39
N ALA A 167 17.71 -5.79 25.04
CA ALA A 167 18.07 -6.41 23.78
C ALA A 167 17.48 -5.66 22.58
N TYR A 168 16.19 -5.31 22.62
CA TYR A 168 15.56 -4.54 21.52
C TYR A 168 16.06 -3.10 21.42
N LYS A 169 16.45 -2.43 22.51
CA LYS A 169 17.15 -1.13 22.44
C LYS A 169 18.43 -1.25 21.60
N THR A 170 19.18 -2.33 21.81
CA THR A 170 20.43 -2.60 21.08
C THR A 170 20.13 -2.87 19.60
N ALA A 171 19.16 -3.72 19.30
CA ALA A 171 18.74 -4.04 17.93
C ALA A 171 18.24 -2.81 17.15
N ILE A 172 17.39 -1.97 17.79
CA ILE A 172 16.90 -0.72 17.21
C ILE A 172 18.06 0.23 16.90
N SER A 173 18.99 0.42 17.85
CA SER A 173 20.18 1.25 17.61
C SER A 173 21.04 0.72 16.46
N THR A 174 21.23 -0.60 16.37
CA THR A 174 21.94 -1.23 15.25
C THR A 174 21.28 -0.90 13.91
N LEU A 175 19.95 -1.06 13.80
CA LEU A 175 19.20 -0.80 12.56
C LEU A 175 19.26 0.67 12.15
N ARG A 176 18.98 1.58 13.09
CA ARG A 176 18.97 3.03 12.81
C ARG A 176 20.36 3.57 12.49
N ASN A 177 21.40 3.18 13.24
CA ASN A 177 22.78 3.53 12.91
C ASN A 177 23.23 2.91 11.58
N GLY A 178 22.68 1.75 11.25
CA GLY A 178 22.85 1.10 9.94
C GLY A 178 22.14 1.81 8.80
N GLY A 179 21.32 2.84 9.06
CA GLY A 179 20.56 3.61 8.07
C GLY A 179 19.33 2.88 7.54
N ILE A 180 18.69 2.05 8.37
CA ILE A 180 17.39 1.42 8.06
C ILE A 180 16.29 2.29 8.63
N HIS A 181 15.47 2.90 7.77
CA HIS A 181 14.36 3.80 8.17
C HIS A 181 12.97 3.20 7.95
N ASN A 182 12.89 1.93 7.53
CA ASN A 182 11.64 1.17 7.51
C ASN A 182 10.97 1.19 8.89
N THR A 183 9.64 1.10 8.94
CA THR A 183 8.93 0.82 10.19
C THR A 183 9.40 -0.52 10.76
N LEU A 184 9.79 -0.50 12.03
CA LEU A 184 10.21 -1.69 12.76
C LEU A 184 9.01 -2.33 13.46
N VAL A 185 8.95 -3.67 13.43
CA VAL A 185 7.98 -4.49 14.13
C VAL A 185 8.72 -5.34 15.16
N VAL A 186 8.32 -5.20 16.42
CA VAL A 186 8.92 -5.90 17.57
C VAL A 186 7.92 -6.88 18.14
N ASP A 187 8.26 -8.17 18.11
CA ASP A 187 7.42 -9.22 18.70
C ASP A 187 7.49 -9.19 20.23
N ALA A 188 6.40 -9.58 20.87
CA ALA A 188 6.37 -9.86 22.30
C ALA A 188 7.31 -11.02 22.66
N SER A 189 7.76 -11.05 23.93
CA SER A 189 8.44 -12.23 24.50
C SER A 189 7.47 -13.41 24.69
N GLY A 190 7.95 -14.52 25.24
CA GLY A 190 7.15 -15.71 25.50
C GLY A 190 6.65 -16.32 24.21
N TRP A 191 7.53 -16.43 23.22
CA TRP A 191 7.19 -16.90 21.87
C TRP A 191 6.09 -16.02 21.24
N GLY A 192 6.20 -14.69 21.36
CA GLY A 192 5.17 -13.75 20.90
C GLY A 192 3.91 -13.66 21.77
N GLN A 193 3.72 -14.55 22.75
CA GLN A 193 2.45 -14.66 23.47
C GLN A 193 2.37 -13.82 24.76
N ASN A 194 3.48 -13.26 25.25
CA ASN A 194 3.51 -12.43 26.46
C ASN A 194 3.46 -10.93 26.12
N SER A 195 2.28 -10.31 26.30
CA SER A 195 2.06 -8.87 26.08
C SER A 195 2.63 -7.95 27.18
N SER A 196 3.05 -8.49 28.33
CA SER A 196 3.58 -7.70 29.46
C SER A 196 4.71 -6.73 29.08
N PRO A 197 5.80 -7.16 28.41
CA PRO A 197 6.91 -6.27 28.09
C PRO A 197 6.51 -5.12 27.17
N ILE A 198 5.57 -5.32 26.25
CA ILE A 198 5.05 -4.25 25.39
C ILE A 198 4.33 -3.20 26.23
N LYS A 199 3.46 -3.62 27.16
CA LYS A 199 2.74 -2.69 28.04
C LYS A 199 3.68 -1.93 28.97
N THR A 200 4.72 -2.60 29.48
CA THR A 200 5.66 -2.02 30.44
C THR A 200 6.71 -1.13 29.77
N TYR A 201 7.25 -1.53 28.62
CA TYR A 201 8.43 -0.92 27.99
C TYR A 201 8.26 -0.51 26.53
N GLY A 202 7.09 -0.70 25.92
CA GLY A 202 6.86 -0.33 24.53
C GLY A 202 7.10 1.17 24.27
N ASN A 203 6.64 2.06 25.16
CA ASN A 203 6.94 3.49 25.05
C ASN A 203 8.44 3.79 25.23
N THR A 204 9.15 3.02 26.06
CA THR A 204 10.61 3.14 26.19
C THR A 204 11.31 2.79 24.89
N LEU A 205 10.89 1.74 24.19
CA LEU A 205 11.45 1.37 22.88
C LEU A 205 11.09 2.40 21.81
N LEU A 206 9.83 2.85 21.76
CA LEU A 206 9.38 3.86 20.79
C LEU A 206 10.11 5.20 20.97
N THR A 207 10.40 5.60 22.21
CA THR A 207 11.18 6.82 22.49
C THR A 207 12.66 6.63 22.22
N HIS A 208 13.19 5.41 22.42
CA HIS A 208 14.58 5.09 22.12
C HIS A 208 14.86 5.03 20.61
N ASP A 209 13.87 4.65 19.81
CA ASP A 209 13.92 4.75 18.35
C ASP A 209 13.97 6.22 17.91
N PRO A 210 15.10 6.73 17.35
CA PRO A 210 15.20 8.12 16.90
C PRO A 210 14.20 8.49 15.80
N ASP A 211 13.72 7.51 15.03
CA ASP A 211 12.70 7.74 13.99
C ASP A 211 11.27 7.72 14.58
N HIS A 212 11.12 7.33 15.85
CA HIS A 212 9.83 7.06 16.51
C HIS A 212 8.89 6.19 15.64
N ASN A 213 9.47 5.22 14.94
CA ASN A 213 8.81 4.44 13.90
C ASN A 213 8.92 2.93 14.19
N THR A 214 8.48 2.56 15.39
CA THR A 214 8.44 1.19 15.90
C THR A 214 7.01 0.83 16.33
N MET A 215 6.53 -0.33 15.89
CA MET A 215 5.27 -0.93 16.32
C MET A 215 5.50 -2.33 16.90
N PHE A 216 4.46 -2.90 17.52
CA PHE A 216 4.55 -4.15 18.27
C PHE A 216 3.66 -5.25 17.69
N SER A 217 4.04 -6.50 17.92
CA SER A 217 3.32 -7.69 17.48
C SER A 217 3.05 -8.65 18.65
N ILE A 218 1.84 -9.22 18.67
CA ILE A 218 1.44 -10.30 19.59
C ILE A 218 1.05 -11.52 18.77
N HIS A 219 1.48 -12.69 19.21
CA HIS A 219 1.12 -13.97 18.61
C HIS A 219 0.10 -14.68 19.52
N MET A 220 -1.08 -14.99 18.99
CA MET A 220 -2.22 -15.49 19.78
C MET A 220 -2.44 -16.99 19.56
N TYR A 221 -1.83 -17.80 20.43
CA TYR A 221 -2.00 -19.26 20.49
C TYR A 221 -2.47 -19.72 21.89
N GLY A 222 -1.95 -20.84 22.42
CA GLY A 222 -2.43 -21.45 23.67
C GLY A 222 -2.50 -20.54 24.90
N SER A 223 -1.66 -19.49 24.97
CA SER A 223 -1.72 -18.50 26.07
C SER A 223 -2.88 -17.49 25.95
N TRP A 224 -3.62 -17.53 24.84
CA TRP A 224 -4.71 -16.62 24.47
C TRP A 224 -6.06 -17.34 24.34
N ASN A 225 -6.20 -18.51 24.98
CA ASN A 225 -7.43 -19.30 25.01
C ASN A 225 -8.63 -18.56 25.66
N ASP A 226 -8.37 -17.62 26.59
CA ASP A 226 -9.41 -16.76 27.16
C ASP A 226 -9.76 -15.62 26.19
N SER A 227 -10.94 -15.73 25.56
CA SER A 227 -11.44 -14.75 24.59
C SER A 227 -11.63 -13.35 25.19
N SER A 228 -11.93 -13.24 26.49
CA SER A 228 -12.15 -11.94 27.15
C SER A 228 -10.87 -11.11 27.27
N ARG A 229 -9.71 -11.80 27.29
CA ARG A 229 -8.39 -11.18 27.35
C ARG A 229 -8.01 -10.47 26.05
N ILE A 230 -8.44 -10.99 24.89
CA ILE A 230 -8.06 -10.48 23.55
C ILE A 230 -8.36 -8.98 23.44
N GLY A 231 -9.63 -8.60 23.60
CA GLY A 231 -10.05 -7.21 23.47
C GLY A 231 -9.41 -6.30 24.53
N THR A 232 -9.30 -6.79 25.77
CA THR A 232 -8.78 -6.04 26.91
C THR A 232 -7.30 -5.71 26.76
N GLU A 233 -6.48 -6.68 26.38
CA GLU A 233 -5.03 -6.49 26.20
C GLU A 233 -4.72 -5.58 25.02
N LEU A 234 -5.40 -5.78 23.88
CA LEU A 234 -5.23 -4.92 22.71
C LEU A 234 -5.63 -3.47 23.02
N GLN A 235 -6.73 -3.26 23.76
CA GLN A 235 -7.14 -1.93 24.18
C GLN A 235 -6.14 -1.30 25.16
N ALA A 236 -5.60 -2.08 26.11
CA ALA A 236 -4.61 -1.60 27.07
C ALA A 236 -3.36 -1.08 26.36
N ILE A 237 -2.87 -1.79 25.34
CA ILE A 237 -1.71 -1.34 24.54
C ILE A 237 -2.03 -0.08 23.75
N LYS A 238 -3.20 0.00 23.11
CA LYS A 238 -3.63 1.22 22.39
C LYS A 238 -3.75 2.43 23.33
N ASN A 239 -4.24 2.24 24.55
CA ASN A 239 -4.35 3.31 25.55
C ASN A 239 -2.99 3.88 25.96
N LEU A 240 -1.90 3.14 25.75
CA LEU A 240 -0.53 3.61 25.95
C LEU A 240 0.01 4.41 24.74
N GLY A 241 -0.79 4.58 23.69
CA GLY A 241 -0.41 5.28 22.46
C GLY A 241 0.47 4.45 21.51
N LEU A 242 0.54 3.13 21.70
CA LEU A 242 1.40 2.23 20.94
C LEU A 242 0.64 1.58 19.77
N ALA A 243 1.26 1.53 18.59
CA ALA A 243 0.75 0.75 17.47
C ALA A 243 1.03 -0.74 17.69
N VAL A 244 0.00 -1.57 17.57
CA VAL A 244 0.08 -3.02 17.78
C VAL A 244 -0.66 -3.78 16.68
N MET A 245 -0.17 -4.97 16.36
CA MET A 245 -0.80 -5.93 15.48
C MET A 245 -0.83 -7.34 16.10
N ILE A 246 -1.64 -8.22 15.51
CA ILE A 246 -1.61 -9.66 15.77
C ILE A 246 -0.76 -10.33 14.67
N GLY A 247 0.53 -10.55 14.94
CA GLY A 247 1.52 -11.08 13.98
C GLY A 247 1.22 -12.50 13.52
N GLU A 248 0.65 -13.28 14.43
CA GLU A 248 0.25 -14.64 14.22
C GLU A 248 -0.94 -14.96 15.11
N PHE A 249 -1.78 -15.88 14.68
CA PHE A 249 -2.81 -16.45 15.53
C PHE A 249 -3.26 -17.79 14.98
N GLY A 250 -3.64 -18.67 15.91
CA GLY A 250 -4.30 -19.94 15.61
C GLY A 250 -5.81 -19.88 15.86
N TYR A 251 -6.42 -21.05 15.98
CA TYR A 251 -7.83 -21.21 16.30
C TYR A 251 -8.06 -22.44 17.18
N ASN A 252 -9.29 -22.56 17.70
CA ASN A 252 -9.73 -23.75 18.41
C ASN A 252 -9.87 -24.95 17.46
N TYR A 253 -8.78 -25.69 17.28
CA TYR A 253 -8.78 -26.95 16.57
C TYR A 253 -9.12 -28.10 17.52
N ASN A 254 -10.18 -28.85 17.21
CA ASN A 254 -10.60 -30.04 17.92
C ASN A 254 -10.66 -29.86 19.46
N ASN A 255 -11.22 -28.75 19.93
CA ASN A 255 -11.32 -28.42 21.36
C ASN A 255 -9.97 -28.41 22.08
N GLY A 256 -8.93 -27.90 21.43
CA GLY A 256 -7.58 -27.83 21.99
C GLY A 256 -6.80 -29.13 21.88
N ASN A 257 -7.31 -30.14 21.16
CA ASN A 257 -6.57 -31.36 20.86
C ASN A 257 -5.54 -31.11 19.73
N ASN A 258 -4.52 -30.33 20.07
CA ASN A 258 -3.35 -30.01 19.28
C ASN A 258 -2.12 -29.83 20.18
N ASN A 259 -0.95 -29.73 19.58
CA ASN A 259 0.34 -29.60 20.27
C ASN A 259 0.50 -28.33 21.14
N LEU A 260 -0.34 -27.31 20.92
CA LEU A 260 -0.28 -26.05 21.65
C LEU A 260 -1.40 -25.90 22.70
N VAL A 261 -2.27 -26.90 22.85
CA VAL A 261 -3.51 -26.82 23.64
C VAL A 261 -4.32 -25.57 23.25
N CYS A 262 -4.28 -25.20 21.97
CA CYS A 262 -4.82 -23.95 21.45
C CYS A 262 -6.34 -24.07 21.28
N THR A 263 -7.08 -23.26 22.03
CA THR A 263 -8.53 -23.06 21.92
C THR A 263 -8.89 -21.61 21.60
N VAL A 264 -7.94 -20.84 21.03
CA VAL A 264 -8.13 -19.44 20.66
C VAL A 264 -9.39 -19.27 19.81
N ASN A 265 -10.25 -18.35 20.24
CA ASN A 265 -11.40 -17.96 19.44
C ASN A 265 -10.96 -16.99 18.33
N ALA A 266 -10.55 -17.55 17.19
CA ALA A 266 -10.08 -16.77 16.05
C ALA A 266 -11.12 -15.77 15.51
N GLN A 267 -12.41 -16.09 15.60
CA GLN A 267 -13.46 -15.15 15.21
C GLN A 267 -13.46 -13.93 16.13
N GLU A 268 -13.23 -14.12 17.43
CA GLU A 268 -13.10 -13.02 18.38
C GLU A 268 -11.82 -12.20 18.15
N VAL A 269 -10.70 -12.85 17.80
CA VAL A 269 -9.48 -12.16 17.36
C VAL A 269 -9.80 -11.20 16.20
N MET A 270 -10.47 -11.68 15.15
CA MET A 270 -10.84 -10.85 13.99
C MET A 270 -11.85 -9.74 14.34
N ASN A 271 -12.81 -10.00 15.23
CA ASN A 271 -13.77 -8.99 15.72
C ASN A 271 -13.08 -7.86 16.48
N GLN A 272 -12.19 -8.22 17.41
CA GLN A 272 -11.45 -7.25 18.23
C GLN A 272 -10.44 -6.47 17.37
N ALA A 273 -9.79 -7.14 16.42
CA ALA A 273 -8.91 -6.48 15.46
C ALA A 273 -9.66 -5.46 14.60
N GLN A 274 -10.82 -5.84 14.04
CA GLN A 274 -11.62 -4.93 13.21
C GLN A 274 -12.16 -3.75 14.00
N SER A 275 -12.79 -3.98 15.15
CA SER A 275 -13.39 -2.90 15.96
C SER A 275 -12.38 -1.89 16.47
N LYS A 276 -11.11 -2.27 16.60
CA LYS A 276 -10.02 -1.41 17.09
C LYS A 276 -9.10 -0.88 15.99
N GLY A 277 -9.34 -1.23 14.71
CA GLY A 277 -8.43 -0.87 13.62
C GLY A 277 -7.03 -1.46 13.78
N ILE A 278 -6.92 -2.66 14.35
CA ILE A 278 -5.67 -3.38 14.58
C ILE A 278 -5.46 -4.39 13.44
N GLY A 279 -4.22 -4.51 12.96
CA GLY A 279 -3.85 -5.46 11.92
C GLY A 279 -3.79 -6.90 12.43
N TYR A 280 -4.04 -7.88 11.56
CA TYR A 280 -3.77 -9.29 11.85
C TYR A 280 -3.16 -10.01 10.64
N LEU A 281 -2.32 -11.00 10.91
CA LEU A 281 -1.78 -11.94 9.93
C LEU A 281 -1.97 -13.37 10.43
N ALA A 282 -2.73 -14.18 9.70
CA ALA A 282 -3.01 -15.56 10.13
C ALA A 282 -1.81 -16.47 9.87
N TRP A 283 -1.52 -17.38 10.80
CA TRP A 283 -0.53 -18.42 10.61
C TRP A 283 -1.22 -19.71 10.12
N SER A 284 -0.76 -20.33 9.03
CA SER A 284 0.05 -19.77 7.94
C SER A 284 -0.50 -20.27 6.62
N TRP A 285 0.00 -19.77 5.48
CA TRP A 285 -0.54 -20.15 4.17
C TRP A 285 -0.66 -21.67 4.03
N THR A 286 0.46 -22.40 4.13
CA THR A 286 0.53 -23.86 4.31
C THR A 286 2.00 -24.26 4.55
N GLY A 287 2.27 -25.56 4.69
CA GLY A 287 3.61 -26.11 4.85
C GLY A 287 3.99 -26.33 6.31
N ASN A 288 3.04 -26.29 7.23
CA ASN A 288 3.30 -26.68 8.60
C ASN A 288 3.66 -28.17 8.69
N ASP A 289 4.47 -28.52 9.69
CA ASP A 289 4.77 -29.91 9.98
C ASP A 289 3.52 -30.68 10.45
N THR A 290 3.63 -31.99 10.67
CA THR A 290 2.48 -32.83 11.04
C THR A 290 1.80 -32.39 12.34
N ALA A 291 2.58 -31.89 13.31
CA ALA A 291 2.02 -31.46 14.59
C ALA A 291 1.23 -30.14 14.46
N ASN A 292 1.62 -29.29 13.50
CA ASN A 292 1.04 -27.97 13.27
C ASN A 292 0.16 -27.87 12.01
N ALA A 293 -0.01 -28.95 11.24
CA ALA A 293 -0.79 -28.97 9.99
C ALA A 293 -2.25 -28.48 10.14
N TRP A 294 -2.77 -28.48 11.36
CA TRP A 294 -4.07 -27.90 11.67
C TRP A 294 -4.13 -26.38 11.40
N LEU A 295 -2.98 -25.69 11.37
CA LEU A 295 -2.81 -24.25 11.08
C LEU A 295 -2.68 -23.93 9.59
N ASP A 296 -2.67 -24.92 8.69
CA ASP A 296 -2.63 -24.67 7.25
C ASP A 296 -3.91 -23.97 6.78
N LEU A 297 -3.79 -22.78 6.19
CA LEU A 297 -4.93 -22.03 5.63
C LEU A 297 -5.40 -22.64 4.30
N VAL A 298 -4.49 -23.20 3.52
CA VAL A 298 -4.80 -23.97 2.30
C VAL A 298 -4.16 -25.35 2.34
N SER A 299 -4.64 -26.27 1.50
CA SER A 299 -4.06 -27.60 1.37
C SER A 299 -2.62 -27.53 0.88
N GLY A 300 -1.70 -28.20 1.59
CA GLY A 300 -0.29 -28.31 1.16
C GLY A 300 -0.10 -29.06 -0.16
N SER A 301 -1.12 -29.78 -0.65
CA SER A 301 -1.05 -30.50 -1.93
C SER A 301 -1.11 -29.57 -3.14
N ASP A 302 -1.79 -28.43 -3.03
CA ASP A 302 -2.06 -27.54 -4.16
C ASP A 302 -1.77 -26.05 -3.88
N TRP A 303 -1.52 -25.70 -2.61
CA TRP A 303 -1.24 -24.34 -2.15
C TRP A 303 -2.33 -23.34 -2.51
N GLN A 304 -3.57 -23.80 -2.69
CA GLN A 304 -4.69 -23.01 -3.22
C GLN A 304 -6.02 -23.28 -2.50
N THR A 305 -6.34 -24.55 -2.21
CA THR A 305 -7.67 -24.93 -1.71
C THR A 305 -7.78 -24.65 -0.22
N PHE A 306 -8.70 -23.78 0.20
CA PHE A 306 -8.87 -23.44 1.62
C PHE A 306 -9.26 -24.65 2.47
N THR A 307 -8.60 -24.77 3.63
CA THR A 307 -9.04 -25.63 4.74
C THR A 307 -10.24 -24.99 5.46
N SER A 308 -10.77 -25.65 6.49
CA SER A 308 -11.78 -25.02 7.38
C SER A 308 -11.22 -23.77 8.06
N TRP A 309 -9.94 -23.82 8.45
CA TRP A 309 -9.23 -22.68 9.02
C TRP A 309 -9.11 -21.51 8.03
N GLY A 310 -8.62 -21.78 6.81
CA GLY A 310 -8.54 -20.75 5.77
C GLY A 310 -9.89 -20.15 5.42
N ASN A 311 -10.95 -20.96 5.36
CA ASN A 311 -12.29 -20.46 5.12
C ASN A 311 -12.76 -19.48 6.20
N LEU A 312 -12.48 -19.75 7.48
CA LEU A 312 -12.78 -18.82 8.56
C LEU A 312 -12.01 -17.50 8.39
N VAL A 313 -10.70 -17.55 8.17
CA VAL A 313 -9.85 -16.36 8.06
C VAL A 313 -10.19 -15.50 6.85
N PHE A 314 -10.49 -16.10 5.71
CA PHE A 314 -10.73 -15.36 4.47
C PHE A 314 -12.19 -14.97 4.28
N ASN A 315 -13.12 -15.88 4.54
CA ASN A 315 -14.54 -15.73 4.21
C ASN A 315 -15.43 -15.47 5.44
N GLY A 316 -14.90 -15.62 6.66
CA GLY A 316 -15.64 -15.33 7.90
C GLY A 316 -15.97 -13.86 8.09
N THR A 317 -16.84 -13.56 9.05
CA THR A 317 -17.14 -12.17 9.45
C THR A 317 -15.86 -11.49 9.91
N ASN A 318 -15.64 -10.24 9.47
CA ASN A 318 -14.39 -9.51 9.71
C ASN A 318 -13.12 -10.19 9.14
N GLY A 319 -13.29 -11.22 8.30
CA GLY A 319 -12.21 -11.89 7.59
C GLY A 319 -11.56 -11.03 6.51
N ILE A 320 -10.53 -11.59 5.86
CA ILE A 320 -9.67 -10.85 4.92
C ILE A 320 -10.49 -10.28 3.75
N LYS A 321 -11.35 -11.08 3.11
CA LYS A 321 -12.13 -10.60 1.96
C LYS A 321 -13.15 -9.52 2.31
N ALA A 322 -13.61 -9.48 3.57
CA ALA A 322 -14.59 -8.52 4.03
C ALA A 322 -13.98 -7.17 4.45
N THR A 323 -12.71 -7.17 4.92
CA THR A 323 -12.14 -6.00 5.61
C THR A 323 -10.81 -5.50 5.04
N SER A 324 -10.17 -6.27 4.16
CA SER A 324 -8.88 -5.90 3.60
C SER A 324 -8.99 -4.73 2.61
N VAL A 325 -8.15 -3.73 2.83
CA VAL A 325 -7.97 -2.58 1.94
C VAL A 325 -6.50 -2.49 1.58
N LYS A 326 -6.17 -2.43 0.29
CA LYS A 326 -4.78 -2.27 -0.16
C LYS A 326 -4.20 -0.94 0.33
N ALA A 327 -2.92 -0.95 0.71
CA ALA A 327 -2.21 0.27 1.07
C ALA A 327 -2.30 1.28 -0.09
N SER A 328 -2.51 2.56 0.21
CA SER A 328 -2.79 3.57 -0.80
C SER A 328 -1.59 3.87 -1.72
N ILE A 329 -0.39 3.51 -1.28
CA ILE A 329 0.83 3.47 -2.09
C ILE A 329 0.70 2.57 -3.33
N PHE A 330 -0.21 1.59 -3.29
CA PHE A 330 -0.55 0.72 -4.43
C PHE A 330 -1.80 1.21 -5.16
N ASN A 331 -2.56 2.15 -4.56
CA ASN A 331 -3.71 2.81 -5.19
C ASN A 331 -3.29 3.92 -6.17
N THR A 332 -2.01 3.97 -6.53
CA THR A 332 -1.64 4.41 -7.86
C THR A 332 -1.97 3.27 -8.81
N GLY A 333 -3.15 3.33 -9.47
CA GLY A 333 -3.44 2.42 -10.59
C GLY A 333 -2.18 2.26 -11.45
N GLY A 334 -1.76 1.00 -11.66
CA GLY A 334 -0.37 0.57 -11.94
C GLY A 334 0.48 1.64 -12.60
N THR A 335 1.60 2.04 -11.97
CA THR A 335 2.51 3.14 -12.37
C THR A 335 2.23 3.62 -13.78
N GLY A 336 1.27 4.55 -13.87
CA GLY A 336 0.82 5.03 -15.16
C GLY A 336 1.96 5.79 -15.79
N THR A 337 2.49 5.26 -16.89
CA THR A 337 3.43 6.01 -17.71
C THR A 337 2.58 7.03 -18.46
N THR A 338 2.70 8.30 -18.08
CA THR A 338 2.15 9.39 -18.87
C THR A 338 2.83 9.38 -20.23
N LEU A 339 2.06 9.10 -21.28
CA LEU A 339 2.53 9.14 -22.66
C LEU A 339 2.46 10.56 -23.19
N TYR A 340 1.39 11.29 -22.85
CA TYR A 340 1.15 12.66 -23.29
C TYR A 340 0.41 13.47 -22.21
N ASP A 341 1.06 14.53 -21.75
CA ASP A 341 0.51 15.57 -20.85
C ASP A 341 0.36 16.93 -21.55
N PHE A 342 0.88 17.07 -22.77
CA PHE A 342 0.77 18.27 -23.62
C PHE A 342 1.35 19.55 -23.02
N GLU A 343 2.24 19.42 -22.03
CA GLU A 343 2.96 20.55 -21.44
C GLU A 343 4.04 21.10 -22.39
N GLY A 344 4.44 22.36 -22.19
CA GLY A 344 5.49 23.01 -22.98
C GLY A 344 5.02 23.61 -24.32
N GLY A 345 3.71 23.79 -24.52
CA GLY A 345 3.15 24.52 -25.66
C GLY A 345 3.24 23.81 -27.01
N SER A 346 3.42 22.48 -27.01
CA SER A 346 3.53 21.65 -28.22
C SER A 346 2.43 20.59 -28.27
N ALA A 347 1.90 20.32 -29.47
CA ALA A 347 0.95 19.23 -29.70
C ALA A 347 1.60 17.82 -29.64
N LEU A 348 2.92 17.72 -29.36
CA LEU A 348 3.66 16.45 -29.22
C LEU A 348 3.51 15.52 -30.45
N GLY A 349 3.38 16.12 -31.64
CA GLY A 349 3.21 15.41 -32.90
C GLY A 349 1.84 14.75 -33.08
N TRP A 350 0.85 15.10 -32.26
CA TRP A 350 -0.55 14.75 -32.49
C TRP A 350 -1.11 15.50 -33.70
N THR A 351 -1.96 14.82 -34.46
CA THR A 351 -2.63 15.33 -35.66
C THR A 351 -4.14 15.22 -35.53
N GLY A 352 -4.86 15.99 -36.35
CA GLY A 352 -6.33 15.98 -36.39
C GLY A 352 -6.85 15.57 -37.76
N SER A 353 -7.93 14.79 -37.80
CA SER A 353 -8.70 14.46 -39.02
C SER A 353 -10.16 14.90 -38.86
N ASN A 354 -10.71 15.48 -39.94
CA ASN A 354 -12.04 16.11 -39.97
C ASN A 354 -12.23 17.28 -38.99
N VAL A 355 -11.15 17.89 -38.51
CA VAL A 355 -11.19 19.06 -37.63
C VAL A 355 -11.24 20.35 -38.43
N GLY A 356 -11.89 21.39 -37.90
CA GLY A 356 -11.94 22.73 -38.48
C GLY A 356 -10.69 23.58 -38.16
N GLY A 357 -9.94 23.22 -37.12
CA GLY A 357 -8.67 23.85 -36.76
C GLY A 357 -7.94 23.09 -35.65
N GLY A 358 -6.60 23.16 -35.66
CA GLY A 358 -5.73 22.48 -34.70
C GLY A 358 -5.20 21.13 -35.19
N PRO A 359 -4.71 20.26 -34.29
CA PRO A 359 -4.72 20.43 -32.84
C PRO A 359 -3.59 21.34 -32.32
N TRP A 360 -3.85 22.00 -31.20
CA TRP A 360 -2.90 22.89 -30.51
C TRP A 360 -2.76 22.47 -29.05
N SER A 361 -1.60 22.73 -28.45
CA SER A 361 -1.47 22.75 -26.99
C SER A 361 -1.94 24.12 -26.48
N VAL A 362 -2.85 24.12 -25.51
CA VAL A 362 -3.54 25.30 -24.98
C VAL A 362 -3.69 25.23 -23.48
N THR A 363 -3.92 26.37 -22.83
CA THR A 363 -4.02 26.49 -21.36
C THR A 363 -5.43 26.84 -20.86
N ASP A 364 -6.43 26.86 -21.74
CA ASP A 364 -7.83 27.14 -21.39
C ASP A 364 -8.52 25.97 -20.67
N TRP A 365 -7.94 24.77 -20.74
CA TRP A 365 -8.31 23.61 -19.93
C TRP A 365 -7.10 22.67 -19.76
N ALA A 366 -6.99 22.05 -18.59
CA ALA A 366 -6.06 20.98 -18.30
C ALA A 366 -6.59 20.14 -17.13
N THR A 367 -6.20 18.87 -17.06
CA THR A 367 -6.51 17.94 -15.97
C THR A 367 -5.27 17.40 -15.27
N SER A 368 -4.11 17.59 -15.88
CA SER A 368 -2.76 17.49 -15.33
C SER A 368 -1.99 18.72 -15.80
N GLY A 369 -1.12 19.27 -14.95
CA GLY A 369 -0.32 20.44 -15.30
C GLY A 369 -1.14 21.68 -15.66
N SER A 370 -0.77 22.34 -16.75
CA SER A 370 -1.28 23.64 -17.18
C SER A 370 -1.85 23.64 -18.60
N SER A 371 -1.58 22.59 -19.38
CA SER A 371 -1.91 22.54 -20.80
C SER A 371 -2.73 21.30 -21.17
N SER A 372 -3.40 21.36 -22.31
CA SER A 372 -4.05 20.20 -22.95
C SER A 372 -4.03 20.32 -24.46
N LEU A 373 -4.36 19.23 -25.16
CA LEU A 373 -4.56 19.25 -26.59
C LEU A 373 -5.99 19.68 -26.93
N LYS A 374 -6.15 20.66 -27.83
CA LYS A 374 -7.44 21.17 -28.30
C LYS A 374 -7.53 21.16 -29.82
N ALA A 375 -8.71 20.84 -30.35
CA ALA A 375 -9.05 21.11 -31.74
C ALA A 375 -10.49 21.64 -31.86
N ASP A 376 -10.73 22.45 -32.88
CA ASP A 376 -12.07 22.93 -33.23
C ASP A 376 -12.71 21.99 -34.24
N VAL A 377 -13.99 21.70 -34.08
CA VAL A 377 -14.74 20.78 -34.94
C VAL A 377 -16.06 21.41 -35.39
N LYS A 378 -16.49 21.06 -36.60
CA LYS A 378 -17.79 21.45 -37.14
C LYS A 378 -18.81 20.37 -36.83
N LEU A 379 -19.83 20.72 -36.04
CA LEU A 379 -20.93 19.85 -35.64
C LEU A 379 -21.95 19.69 -36.79
N GLY A 380 -22.80 18.68 -36.70
CA GLY A 380 -23.73 18.31 -37.79
C GLY A 380 -23.82 16.82 -38.10
N GLY A 381 -23.28 15.95 -37.23
CA GLY A 381 -23.06 14.55 -37.55
C GLY A 381 -21.64 14.34 -38.09
N GLY A 382 -20.96 13.31 -37.59
CA GLY A 382 -19.64 12.94 -38.10
C GLY A 382 -18.70 12.40 -37.03
N GLN A 383 -17.49 12.06 -37.48
CA GLN A 383 -16.41 11.55 -36.65
C GLN A 383 -15.17 12.42 -36.82
N PHE A 384 -14.57 12.80 -35.70
CA PHE A 384 -13.36 13.60 -35.63
C PHE A 384 -12.30 12.82 -34.89
N ILE A 385 -11.06 12.84 -35.37
CA ILE A 385 -9.97 12.07 -34.77
C ILE A 385 -8.88 13.02 -34.35
N LEU A 386 -8.41 12.87 -33.12
CA LEU A 386 -7.12 13.37 -32.66
C LEU A 386 -6.24 12.16 -32.37
N ASN A 387 -5.06 12.08 -32.98
CA ASN A 387 -4.22 10.89 -32.88
C ASN A 387 -2.73 11.20 -32.94
N ARG A 388 -1.94 10.25 -32.47
CA ARG A 388 -0.48 10.23 -32.60
C ARG A 388 -0.05 8.92 -33.23
N ILE A 389 0.50 9.02 -34.43
CA ILE A 389 1.09 7.90 -35.16
C ILE A 389 2.56 7.81 -34.76
N THR A 390 2.88 6.88 -33.86
CA THR A 390 4.24 6.61 -33.40
C THR A 390 4.29 5.24 -32.76
N ALA A 391 5.46 4.60 -32.80
CA ALA A 391 5.64 3.29 -32.23
C ALA A 391 5.62 3.35 -30.70
N HIS A 392 4.81 2.49 -30.09
CA HIS A 392 4.75 2.27 -28.65
C HIS A 392 4.83 0.78 -28.34
N ASN A 393 5.34 0.46 -27.15
CA ASN A 393 5.28 -0.89 -26.59
C ASN A 393 4.48 -0.86 -25.29
N PHE A 394 3.28 -1.45 -25.33
CA PHE A 394 2.38 -1.60 -24.19
C PHE A 394 2.33 -3.05 -23.67
N SER A 395 3.34 -3.88 -23.98
CA SER A 395 3.42 -5.24 -23.43
C SER A 395 3.46 -5.21 -21.91
N GLY A 396 2.67 -6.07 -21.27
CA GLY A 396 2.54 -6.13 -19.81
C GLY A 396 1.69 -5.01 -19.19
N LYS A 397 1.18 -4.08 -19.99
CA LYS A 397 0.22 -3.05 -19.55
C LYS A 397 -1.21 -3.60 -19.61
N GLN A 398 -2.04 -3.17 -18.68
CA GLN A 398 -3.41 -3.61 -18.49
C GLN A 398 -4.44 -2.61 -19.03
N SER A 399 -4.12 -1.30 -19.04
CA SER A 399 -5.06 -0.29 -19.55
C SER A 399 -4.39 0.93 -20.16
N LEU A 400 -5.08 1.57 -21.10
CA LEU A 400 -4.76 2.89 -21.60
C LEU A 400 -5.91 3.83 -21.24
N LYS A 401 -5.60 5.02 -20.74
CA LYS A 401 -6.58 6.02 -20.30
C LYS A 401 -6.29 7.38 -20.91
N ALA A 402 -7.35 8.15 -21.15
CA ALA A 402 -7.27 9.55 -21.55
C ALA A 402 -8.42 10.34 -20.93
N LYS A 403 -8.19 11.60 -20.56
CA LYS A 403 -9.24 12.52 -20.12
C LYS A 403 -9.63 13.42 -21.27
N VAL A 404 -10.94 13.57 -21.48
CA VAL A 404 -11.48 14.35 -22.60
C VAL A 404 -12.65 15.21 -22.14
N LYS A 405 -12.91 16.26 -22.91
CA LYS A 405 -14.15 17.05 -22.80
C LYS A 405 -14.44 17.75 -24.13
N HIS A 406 -15.60 18.40 -24.21
CA HIS A 406 -15.85 19.41 -25.23
C HIS A 406 -16.02 20.81 -24.59
N ALA A 407 -15.99 21.86 -25.39
CA ALA A 407 -16.22 23.21 -24.91
C ALA A 407 -17.68 23.41 -24.46
N ASN A 408 -17.93 24.44 -23.65
CA ASN A 408 -19.27 24.81 -23.18
C ASN A 408 -20.08 25.65 -24.19
N TRP A 409 -19.66 25.69 -25.45
CA TRP A 409 -20.32 26.39 -26.55
C TRP A 409 -20.55 25.45 -27.74
N GLY A 410 -21.45 25.86 -28.64
CA GLY A 410 -21.94 25.03 -29.73
C GLY A 410 -23.23 24.28 -29.38
N THR A 411 -23.96 23.82 -30.40
CA THR A 411 -25.23 23.11 -30.21
C THR A 411 -24.98 21.60 -30.28
N ILE A 412 -24.79 20.96 -29.13
CA ILE A 412 -24.32 19.56 -29.05
C ILE A 412 -25.40 18.48 -29.29
N GLY A 413 -26.67 18.88 -29.49
CA GLY A 413 -27.78 17.94 -29.71
C GLY A 413 -27.90 16.92 -28.58
N ASN A 414 -27.92 15.62 -28.92
CA ASN A 414 -27.97 14.51 -27.95
C ASN A 414 -26.65 14.27 -27.17
N GLY A 415 -25.67 15.17 -27.31
CA GLY A 415 -24.37 15.07 -26.66
C GLY A 415 -23.33 14.42 -27.57
N LEU A 416 -22.08 14.92 -27.45
CA LEU A 416 -20.94 14.28 -28.11
C LEU A 416 -20.58 12.99 -27.38
N GLN A 417 -20.08 12.02 -28.14
CA GLN A 417 -19.46 10.82 -27.58
C GLN A 417 -17.98 10.80 -27.93
N ALA A 418 -17.19 10.06 -27.16
CA ALA A 418 -15.80 9.80 -27.48
C ALA A 418 -15.41 8.37 -27.13
N LYS A 419 -14.40 7.85 -27.84
CA LYS A 419 -13.74 6.59 -27.52
C LYS A 419 -12.24 6.68 -27.75
N LEU A 420 -11.49 6.04 -26.86
CA LEU A 420 -10.04 5.92 -26.91
C LEU A 420 -9.71 4.65 -27.68
N TYR A 421 -8.74 4.73 -28.59
CA TYR A 421 -8.35 3.60 -29.42
C TYR A 421 -6.83 3.48 -29.56
N ILE A 422 -6.41 2.29 -29.95
CA ILE A 422 -5.08 2.00 -30.47
C ILE A 422 -5.17 1.21 -31.78
N LYS A 423 -4.10 1.26 -32.57
CA LYS A 423 -3.88 0.34 -33.70
C LYS A 423 -2.61 -0.47 -33.47
N THR A 424 -2.64 -1.78 -33.66
CA THR A 424 -1.49 -2.67 -33.39
C THR A 424 -1.09 -3.52 -34.59
N GLY A 425 0.18 -3.92 -34.63
CA GLY A 425 0.74 -4.81 -35.64
C GLY A 425 0.89 -4.19 -37.04
N SER A 426 1.34 -5.01 -38.00
CA SER A 426 1.52 -4.62 -39.41
C SER A 426 0.23 -4.13 -40.07
N ASP A 427 -0.90 -4.69 -39.65
CA ASP A 427 -2.20 -4.49 -40.29
C ASP A 427 -2.96 -3.30 -39.69
N TYR A 428 -2.35 -2.60 -38.71
CA TYR A 428 -2.99 -1.48 -37.99
C TYR A 428 -4.35 -1.89 -37.40
N THR A 429 -4.44 -3.09 -36.82
CA THR A 429 -5.68 -3.63 -36.26
C THR A 429 -6.22 -2.73 -35.16
N TRP A 430 -7.48 -2.32 -35.29
CA TRP A 430 -8.13 -1.35 -34.41
C TRP A 430 -8.72 -1.98 -33.14
N TYR A 431 -8.44 -1.38 -31.98
CA TYR A 431 -9.05 -1.72 -30.69
C TYR A 431 -9.51 -0.42 -30.00
N ASP A 432 -10.74 -0.38 -29.46
CA ASP A 432 -11.27 0.81 -28.78
C ASP A 432 -12.05 0.54 -27.49
N SER A 433 -12.21 1.58 -26.69
CA SER A 433 -12.84 1.56 -25.37
C SER A 433 -14.37 1.43 -25.37
N GLY A 434 -15.01 1.44 -26.56
CA GLY A 434 -16.42 1.76 -26.70
C GLY A 434 -16.69 3.27 -26.55
N ALA A 435 -17.76 3.73 -27.18
CA ALA A 435 -18.18 5.14 -27.16
C ALA A 435 -18.93 5.48 -25.87
N VAL A 436 -18.52 6.58 -25.23
CA VAL A 436 -19.18 7.12 -24.03
C VAL A 436 -19.54 8.58 -24.24
N GLN A 437 -20.65 9.02 -23.65
CA GLN A 437 -21.06 10.41 -23.70
C GLN A 437 -20.07 11.28 -22.90
N ILE A 438 -19.61 12.37 -23.53
CA ILE A 438 -18.71 13.35 -22.92
C ILE A 438 -19.46 14.63 -22.55
N ASN A 439 -18.85 15.47 -21.71
CA ASN A 439 -19.50 16.66 -21.19
C ASN A 439 -18.59 17.91 -21.28
N SER A 440 -19.14 19.09 -20.98
CA SER A 440 -18.42 20.37 -21.03
C SER A 440 -17.97 20.91 -19.66
N SER A 441 -18.54 20.41 -18.58
CA SER A 441 -18.30 20.92 -17.21
C SER A 441 -17.14 20.24 -16.49
N SER A 442 -16.92 18.96 -16.75
CA SER A 442 -15.93 18.10 -16.11
C SER A 442 -15.25 17.20 -17.13
N ALA A 443 -14.10 16.65 -16.77
CA ALA A 443 -13.41 15.67 -17.62
C ALA A 443 -14.16 14.33 -17.61
N THR A 444 -14.32 13.72 -18.78
CA THR A 444 -14.70 12.32 -18.91
C THR A 444 -13.44 11.48 -19.11
N THR A 445 -13.25 10.42 -18.31
CA THR A 445 -12.13 9.48 -18.49
C THR A 445 -12.54 8.34 -19.41
N LEU A 446 -11.83 8.20 -20.53
CA LEU A 446 -11.92 7.06 -21.43
C LEU A 446 -10.93 5.99 -20.96
N THR A 447 -11.33 4.72 -20.92
CA THR A 447 -10.46 3.60 -20.51
C THR A 447 -10.56 2.47 -21.51
N LEU A 448 -9.46 2.16 -22.18
CA LEU A 448 -9.30 0.97 -23.02
C LEU A 448 -8.64 -0.14 -22.19
N ASN A 449 -9.30 -1.29 -22.07
CA ASN A 449 -8.70 -2.49 -21.50
C ASN A 449 -7.74 -3.11 -22.53
N LEU A 450 -6.49 -3.33 -22.14
CA LEU A 450 -5.47 -3.93 -23.00
C LEU A 450 -5.38 -5.46 -22.82
N SER A 451 -6.06 -6.02 -21.83
CA SER A 451 -6.11 -7.47 -21.62
C SER A 451 -6.70 -8.17 -22.83
N GLY A 452 -5.93 -9.08 -23.45
CA GLY A 452 -6.36 -9.82 -24.63
C GLY A 452 -6.18 -9.09 -25.97
N VAL A 453 -5.64 -7.86 -25.97
CA VAL A 453 -5.26 -7.17 -27.21
C VAL A 453 -4.00 -7.81 -27.78
N ALA A 454 -4.03 -8.19 -29.07
CA ALA A 454 -2.87 -8.75 -29.74
C ALA A 454 -1.83 -7.68 -30.10
N ASN A 455 -0.56 -8.09 -30.17
CA ASN A 455 0.56 -7.27 -30.65
C ASN A 455 0.80 -5.97 -29.86
N LEU A 456 0.61 -5.99 -28.54
CA LEU A 456 0.89 -4.82 -27.67
C LEU A 456 2.36 -4.39 -27.68
N GLY A 457 3.28 -5.25 -28.11
CA GLY A 457 4.67 -4.87 -28.36
C GLY A 457 4.88 -3.96 -29.58
N ASP A 458 3.87 -3.83 -30.44
CA ASP A 458 3.93 -3.10 -31.71
C ASP A 458 2.68 -2.23 -31.91
N VAL A 459 2.45 -1.29 -30.99
CA VAL A 459 1.37 -0.31 -31.11
C VAL A 459 1.82 0.80 -32.06
N LYS A 460 1.06 1.04 -33.13
CA LYS A 460 1.38 2.00 -34.20
C LYS A 460 0.77 3.37 -34.01
N GLU A 461 -0.36 3.42 -33.31
CA GLU A 461 -1.18 4.62 -33.19
C GLU A 461 -1.96 4.60 -31.88
N VAL A 462 -2.02 5.76 -31.23
CA VAL A 462 -2.92 6.05 -30.10
C VAL A 462 -3.80 7.22 -30.53
N GLY A 463 -5.11 7.15 -30.27
CA GLY A 463 -5.99 8.26 -30.62
C GLY A 463 -7.34 8.26 -29.91
N ILE A 464 -8.04 9.37 -30.06
CA ILE A 464 -9.40 9.56 -29.58
C ILE A 464 -10.28 9.85 -30.79
N GLN A 465 -11.35 9.08 -30.95
CA GLN A 465 -12.41 9.38 -31.90
C GLN A 465 -13.57 10.05 -31.17
N PHE A 466 -13.90 11.28 -31.57
CA PHE A 466 -15.06 12.03 -31.14
C PHE A 466 -16.18 11.87 -32.16
N ILE A 467 -17.41 11.74 -31.67
CA ILE A 467 -18.60 11.45 -32.47
C ILE A 467 -19.65 12.51 -32.18
N SER A 468 -20.04 13.24 -33.22
CA SER A 468 -21.10 14.25 -33.16
C SER A 468 -22.41 13.63 -33.67
N PRO A 469 -23.54 13.83 -32.96
CA PRO A 469 -24.84 13.36 -33.42
C PRO A 469 -25.38 14.28 -34.54
N THR A 470 -26.21 13.74 -35.42
CA THR A 470 -26.76 14.49 -36.58
C THR A 470 -27.64 15.68 -36.18
N ASN A 471 -28.20 15.68 -34.96
CA ASN A 471 -28.98 16.79 -34.41
C ASN A 471 -28.14 17.86 -33.69
N SER A 472 -26.81 17.78 -33.77
CA SER A 472 -25.90 18.85 -33.35
C SER A 472 -25.65 19.84 -34.49
N SER A 473 -25.24 21.07 -34.20
CA SER A 473 -24.97 22.09 -35.22
C SER A 473 -24.00 23.17 -34.75
N GLY A 474 -23.45 23.93 -35.71
CA GLY A 474 -22.43 24.95 -35.45
C GLY A 474 -21.04 24.36 -35.29
N SER A 475 -20.22 24.94 -34.42
CA SER A 475 -18.89 24.43 -34.08
C SER A 475 -18.78 24.24 -32.56
N THR A 476 -17.78 23.47 -32.12
CA THR A 476 -17.32 23.39 -30.72
C THR A 476 -15.83 23.08 -30.70
N SER A 477 -15.19 23.11 -29.53
CA SER A 477 -13.85 22.54 -29.35
C SER A 477 -13.93 21.20 -28.63
N ILE A 478 -13.00 20.31 -28.95
CA ILE A 478 -12.76 19.03 -28.27
C ILE A 478 -11.36 19.04 -27.66
N TYR A 479 -11.23 18.40 -26.50
CA TYR A 479 -10.02 18.42 -25.71
C TYR A 479 -9.58 17.01 -25.31
N VAL A 480 -8.26 16.81 -25.23
CA VAL A 480 -7.61 15.59 -24.76
C VAL A 480 -6.47 15.98 -23.81
N ASP A 481 -6.38 15.31 -22.67
CA ASP A 481 -5.30 15.47 -21.72
C ASP A 481 -5.05 14.16 -20.94
N SER A 482 -3.89 14.05 -20.29
CA SER A 482 -3.51 12.95 -19.39
C SER A 482 -3.66 11.58 -20.04
N VAL A 483 -2.97 11.38 -21.17
CA VAL A 483 -2.92 10.07 -21.84
C VAL A 483 -1.91 9.18 -21.11
N VAL A 484 -2.40 8.16 -20.43
CA VAL A 484 -1.62 7.34 -19.48
C VAL A 484 -1.80 5.86 -19.79
N VAL A 485 -0.71 5.10 -19.87
CA VAL A 485 -0.73 3.64 -19.97
C VAL A 485 -0.30 3.00 -18.65
N GLN A 486 -1.06 2.02 -18.18
CA GLN A 486 -0.93 1.37 -16.87
C GLN A 486 -0.76 -0.12 -17.03
#